data_AF-A0A7S1RB36-F1
#
_entry.id   AF-A0A7S1RB36-F1
#
_cell.length_a   1.000
_cell.length_b   1.000
_cell.length_c   1.000
_cell.angle_alpha   90.00
_cell.angle_beta   90.00
_cell.angle_gamma   90.00
#
_symmetry.space_group_name_H-M   'P 1'
#
loop_
_entity.id
_entity.type
_entity.pdbx_description
1 polymer ?
#
loop_
_entity_poly.entity_id
_entity_poly.type
_entity_poly.pdbx_seq_one_letter_code
_entity_poly.pdbx_strand_id
1 'polypeptide(L)'
;MVDPGVCALVFSNMLCALGTFTVVPTLPFLAMRMGADAFSVSLLGPAFYVAQIFCCAIVGAISDRIGRKRVLVIASFSQAGANLLLSRADSVPALLMANFFRGM
;
A
#
# COMPACT_ATOMS: atom_id res chain seq x y z
N MET A 1 -14.43 -11.66 25.91
CA MET A 1 -14.76 -12.41 24.66
C MET A 1 -14.49 -11.48 23.49
N VAL A 2 -13.64 -11.87 22.54
CA VAL A 2 -13.33 -11.03 21.38
C VAL A 2 -14.51 -11.08 20.41
N ASP A 3 -15.00 -9.93 19.97
CA ASP A 3 -16.10 -9.87 19.01
C ASP A 3 -15.70 -10.53 17.67
N PRO A 4 -16.56 -11.36 17.06
CA PRO A 4 -16.28 -12.02 15.77
C PRO A 4 -15.89 -11.02 14.66
N GLY A 5 -16.45 -9.80 14.73
CA GLY A 5 -16.15 -8.74 13.78
C GLY A 5 -14.74 -8.16 13.91
N VAL A 6 -14.11 -8.22 15.09
CA VAL A 6 -12.72 -7.78 15.30
C VAL A 6 -11.77 -8.83 14.76
N CYS A 7 -12.04 -10.11 14.98
CA CYS A 7 -11.28 -11.21 14.38
C CYS A 7 -11.25 -11.13 12.85
N ALA A 8 -12.39 -10.85 12.21
CA ALA A 8 -12.46 -10.69 10.76
C ALA A 8 -11.60 -9.51 10.24
N LEU A 9 -11.58 -8.38 10.96
CA LEU A 9 -10.76 -7.23 10.59
C LEU A 9 -9.27 -7.51 10.72
N VAL A 10 -8.86 -8.12 11.84
CA VAL A 10 -7.46 -8.48 12.08
C VAL A 10 -7.00 -9.47 11.01
N PHE A 11 -7.82 -10.46 10.67
CA PHE A 11 -7.53 -11.41 9.61
C PHE A 11 -7.40 -10.74 8.24
N SER A 12 -8.32 -9.84 7.87
CA SER A 12 -8.25 -9.04 6.64
C SER A 12 -6.98 -8.19 6.59
N ASN A 13 -6.61 -7.55 7.69
CA ASN A 13 -5.39 -6.75 7.78
C ASN A 13 -4.13 -7.63 7.62
N MET A 14 -4.16 -8.85 8.16
CA MET A 14 -3.08 -9.81 7.98
C MET A 14 -2.90 -10.19 6.51
N LEU A 15 -4.00 -10.43 5.79
CA LEU A 15 -3.97 -10.69 4.34
C LEU A 15 -3.39 -9.51 3.55
N CYS A 16 -3.80 -8.28 3.88
CA CYS A 16 -3.23 -7.07 3.26
C CYS A 16 -1.72 -6.94 3.52
N ALA A 17 -1.26 -7.22 4.75
CA ALA A 17 0.16 -7.16 5.09
C ALA A 17 0.98 -8.17 4.28
N LEU A 18 0.49 -9.40 4.13
CA LEU A 18 1.13 -10.43 3.29
C LEU A 18 1.25 -10.00 1.82
N GLY A 19 0.20 -9.37 1.28
CA GLY A 19 0.24 -8.79 -0.06
C GLY A 19 1.35 -7.74 -0.20
N THR A 20 1.41 -6.80 0.75
CA THR A 20 2.44 -5.75 0.78
C THR A 20 3.86 -6.34 0.86
N PHE A 21 4.09 -7.34 1.71
CA PHE A 21 5.40 -8.00 1.82
C PHE A 21 5.80 -8.73 0.53
N THR A 22 4.83 -9.24 -0.22
CA THR A 22 5.09 -9.88 -1.53
C THR A 22 5.49 -8.83 -2.57
N VAL A 23 4.87 -7.65 -2.54
CA VAL A 23 5.12 -6.55 -3.49
C VAL A 23 6.48 -5.89 -3.27
N VAL A 24 6.91 -5.70 -2.02
CA VAL A 24 8.19 -5.04 -1.68
C VAL A 24 9.39 -5.56 -2.49
N PRO A 25 9.63 -6.89 -2.62
CA PRO A 25 10.72 -7.41 -3.45
C PRO A 25 10.39 -7.50 -4.95
N THR A 26 9.12 -7.67 -5.34
CA THR A 26 8.76 -7.76 -6.77
C THR A 26 8.87 -6.42 -7.47
N LEU A 27 8.56 -5.33 -6.76
CA LEU A 27 8.59 -3.97 -7.29
C LEU A 27 9.94 -3.54 -7.87
N PRO A 28 11.08 -3.64 -7.14
CA PRO A 28 12.39 -3.30 -7.68
C PRO A 28 12.80 -4.25 -8.81
N PHE A 29 12.40 -5.52 -8.76
CA PHE A 29 12.68 -6.49 -9.82
C PHE A 29 11.94 -6.14 -11.12
N LEU A 30 10.68 -5.72 -11.01
CA LEU A 30 9.88 -5.25 -12.15
C LEU A 30 10.48 -3.97 -12.74
N ALA A 31 10.85 -2.99 -11.89
CA ALA A 31 11.52 -1.77 -12.34
C ALA A 31 12.85 -2.06 -13.06
N MET A 32 13.69 -2.96 -12.53
CA MET A 32 14.94 -3.38 -13.19
C MET A 32 14.68 -4.05 -14.54
N ARG A 33 13.66 -4.91 -14.66
CA ARG A 33 13.26 -5.53 -15.94
C ARG A 33 12.81 -4.53 -16.99
N MET A 34 12.29 -3.38 -16.56
CA MET A 34 11.84 -2.30 -17.44
C MET A 34 12.96 -1.31 -17.80
N GLY A 35 14.20 -1.61 -17.40
CA GLY A 35 15.37 -0.76 -17.67
C GLY A 35 15.45 0.47 -16.77
N ALA A 36 14.83 0.45 -15.59
CA ALA A 36 14.91 1.56 -14.65
C ALA A 36 16.35 1.78 -14.16
N ASP A 37 16.73 3.05 -14.07
CA ASP A 37 18.02 3.47 -13.50
C ASP A 37 18.09 3.15 -11.99
N ALA A 38 19.30 2.91 -11.48
CA ALA A 38 19.55 2.61 -10.07
C ALA A 38 18.98 3.68 -9.13
N PHE A 39 18.96 4.95 -9.56
CA PHE A 39 18.35 6.04 -8.81
C PHE A 39 16.83 5.86 -8.67
N SER A 40 16.14 5.48 -9.74
CA SER A 40 14.68 5.28 -9.73
C SER A 40 14.27 4.10 -8.86
N VAL A 41 15.01 2.99 -8.92
CA VAL A 41 14.77 1.81 -8.07
C VAL A 41 14.96 2.15 -6.59
N SER A 42 16.01 2.92 -6.27
CA SER A 42 16.29 3.37 -4.91
C SER A 42 15.22 4.31 -4.37
N LEU A 43 14.57 5.08 -5.26
CA LEU A 43 13.53 6.04 -4.88
C LEU A 43 12.18 5.37 -4.55
N LEU A 44 11.92 4.14 -5.02
CA LEU A 44 10.66 3.42 -4.79
C LEU A 44 10.38 3.16 -3.30
N GLY A 45 11.39 2.77 -2.53
CA GLY A 45 11.27 2.55 -1.09
C GLY A 45 10.84 3.80 -0.32
N PRO A 46 11.64 4.88 -0.34
CA PRO A 46 11.32 6.11 0.37
C PRO A 46 10.05 6.78 -0.16
N ALA A 47 9.76 6.75 -1.47
CA ALA A 47 8.51 7.32 -1.99
C ALA A 47 7.26 6.68 -1.36
N PHE A 48 7.27 5.35 -1.17
CA PHE A 48 6.19 4.64 -0.49
C PHE A 48 6.07 5.06 0.98
N TYR A 49 7.17 5.10 1.73
CA TYR A 49 7.13 5.45 3.16
C TYR A 49 6.78 6.92 3.40
N VAL A 50 7.23 7.83 2.53
CA VAL A 50 6.87 9.25 2.60
C VAL A 50 5.36 9.39 2.44
N ALA A 51 4.77 8.80 1.40
CA ALA A 51 3.32 8.79 1.21
C ALA A 51 2.60 8.20 2.43
N GLN A 52 3.11 7.08 2.96
CA GLN A 52 2.54 6.42 4.13
C GLN A 52 2.59 7.26 5.39
N ILE A 53 3.67 8.01 5.66
CA ILE A 53 3.75 8.87 6.84
C ILE A 53 2.67 9.97 6.77
N PHE A 54 2.53 10.62 5.61
CA PHE A 54 1.51 11.66 5.42
C PHE A 54 0.10 11.09 5.54
N CYS A 55 -0.20 9.98 4.86
CA CYS A 55 -1.51 9.36 4.92
C CYS A 55 -1.82 8.77 6.30
N CYS A 56 -0.86 8.13 6.96
CA CYS A 56 -1.08 7.54 8.28
C CYS A 56 -1.43 8.61 9.33
N ALA A 57 -0.83 9.81 9.26
CA ALA A 57 -1.21 10.93 10.12
C ALA A 57 -2.66 11.41 9.87
N ILE A 58 -3.04 11.56 8.60
CA ILE A 58 -4.39 12.02 8.21
C ILE A 58 -5.45 10.96 8.51
N VAL A 59 -5.24 9.74 8.00
CA VAL A 59 -6.15 8.60 8.14
C VAL A 59 -6.25 8.17 9.61
N GLY A 60 -5.16 8.26 10.39
CA GLY A 60 -5.18 8.03 11.83
C GLY A 60 -6.13 8.99 12.55
N ALA A 61 -5.99 10.29 12.32
CA ALA A 61 -6.89 11.30 12.92
C ALA A 61 -8.36 11.14 12.47
N ILE A 62 -8.59 10.74 11.22
CA ILE A 62 -9.94 10.44 10.70
C ILE A 62 -10.49 9.15 11.34
N SER A 63 -9.64 8.14 11.53
CA SER A 63 -9.99 6.85 12.15
C SER A 63 -10.50 7.01 13.57
N ASP A 64 -9.88 7.90 14.33
CA ASP A 64 -10.29 8.18 15.71
C ASP A 64 -11.67 8.86 15.78
N ARG A 65 -12.12 9.54 14.72
CA ARG A 65 -13.45 10.19 14.65
C ARG A 65 -14.55 9.32 14.02
N ILE A 66 -14.23 8.54 13.00
CA ILE A 66 -15.21 7.75 12.22
C ILE A 66 -15.39 6.33 12.79
N GLY A 67 -14.44 5.87 13.62
CA GLY A 67 -14.41 4.54 14.21
C GLY A 67 -13.51 3.59 13.42
N ARG A 68 -12.54 2.98 14.13
CA ARG A 68 -11.47 2.12 13.57
C ARG A 68 -11.95 1.05 12.59
N LYS A 69 -13.12 0.44 12.84
CA LYS A 69 -13.65 -0.65 12.01
C LYS A 69 -13.95 -0.21 10.57
N ARG A 70 -14.50 0.99 10.36
CA ARG A 70 -14.86 1.49 9.01
C ARG A 70 -13.62 1.87 8.22
N VAL A 71 -12.67 2.52 8.88
CA VAL A 71 -11.42 2.96 8.24
C VAL A 71 -10.57 1.78 7.78
N LEU A 72 -10.47 0.71 8.58
CA LEU A 72 -9.75 -0.50 8.17
C LEU A 72 -10.34 -1.16 6.92
N VAL A 73 -11.67 -1.16 6.77
CA VAL A 73 -12.33 -1.71 5.57
C VAL A 73 -12.03 -0.85 4.35
N ILE A 74 -12.16 0.48 4.46
CA ILE A 74 -11.87 1.41 3.36
C ILE A 74 -10.38 1.32 2.94
N ALA A 75 -9.47 1.26 3.91
CA ALA A 75 -8.04 1.10 3.66
C ALA A 75 -7.72 -0.21 2.94
N SER A 76 -8.40 -1.30 3.31
CA SER A 76 -8.24 -2.60 2.63
C SER A 76 -8.69 -2.55 1.17
N PHE A 77 -9.79 -1.85 0.88
CA PHE A 77 -10.24 -1.62 -0.51
C PHE A 77 -9.28 -0.72 -1.30
N SER A 78 -8.77 0.36 -0.67
CA SER A 78 -7.75 1.22 -1.28
C SER A 78 -6.49 0.41 -1.66
N GLN A 79 -6.02 -0.44 -0.75
CA GLN A 79 -4.86 -1.31 -0.97
C GLN A 79 -5.09 -2.25 -2.16
N ALA A 80 -6.28 -2.83 -2.29
CA ALA A 80 -6.63 -3.68 -3.42
C ALA A 80 -6.62 -2.89 -4.75
N GLY A 81 -7.18 -1.68 -4.76
CA GLY A 81 -7.16 -0.79 -5.93
C GLY A 81 -5.75 -0.38 -6.34
N ALA A 82 -4.88 -0.05 -5.38
CA ALA A 82 -3.49 0.29 -5.64
C ALA A 82 -2.69 -0.89 -6.23
N ASN A 83 -2.93 -2.12 -5.76
CA ASN A 83 -2.31 -3.31 -6.33
C ASN A 83 -2.77 -3.60 -7.77
N LEU A 84 -4.05 -3.35 -8.08
CA LEU A 84 -4.59 -3.44 -9.44
C LEU A 84 -3.94 -2.42 -10.39
N LEU A 85 -3.77 -1.17 -9.93
CA LEU A 85 -3.06 -0.13 -10.68
C LEU A 85 -1.61 -0.53 -10.94
N LEU A 86 -0.94 -1.09 -9.93
CA LEU A 86 0.44 -1.55 -10.06
C LEU A 86 0.57 -2.70 -11.06
N SER A 87 -0.40 -3.63 -11.10
CA SER A 87 -0.44 -4.72 -12.08
C SER A 87 -0.60 -4.24 -13.53
N ARG A 88 -1.07 -3.00 -13.74
CA ARG A 88 -1.26 -2.37 -15.06
C ARG A 88 -0.14 -1.39 -15.42
N ALA A 89 0.88 -1.25 -14.58
CA ALA A 89 1.94 -0.28 -14.79
C ALA A 89 2.99 -0.81 -15.79
N ASP A 90 2.84 -0.45 -17.07
CA ASP A 90 3.77 -0.81 -18.16
C ASP A 90 4.92 0.21 -18.35
N SER A 91 5.12 1.17 -17.44
CA SER A 91 6.23 2.14 -17.51
C SER A 91 6.83 2.49 -16.14
N VAL A 92 8.15 2.73 -16.08
CA VAL A 92 8.90 3.11 -14.86
C VAL A 92 8.25 4.27 -14.07
N PRO A 93 7.86 5.41 -14.70
CA PRO A 93 7.18 6.49 -13.98
C PRO A 93 5.76 6.11 -13.51
N ALA A 94 5.04 5.27 -14.26
CA ALA A 94 3.73 4.76 -13.83
C ALA A 94 3.86 3.84 -12.60
N LEU A 95 4.95 3.08 -12.54
CA LEU A 95 5.31 2.23 -11.40
C LEU A 95 5.62 3.06 -10.16
N LEU A 96 6.33 4.18 -10.33
CA LEU A 96 6.63 5.12 -9.25
C LEU A 96 5.35 5.80 -8.72
N MET A 97 4.46 6.25 -9.63
CA MET A 97 3.16 6.83 -9.27
C MET A 97 2.26 5.82 -8.57
N ALA A 98 2.13 4.60 -9.10
CA ALA A 98 1.33 3.54 -8.49
C ALA A 98 1.86 3.17 -7.10
N ASN A 99 3.18 3.16 -6.91
CA ASN A 99 3.78 2.87 -5.61
C ASN A 99 3.59 4.02 -4.60
N PHE A 100 3.58 5.27 -5.05
CA PHE A 100 3.22 6.41 -4.20
C PHE A 100 1.75 6.32 -3.75
N PHE A 101 0.84 6.03 -4.67
CA PHE A 101 -0.57 5.79 -4.35
C PHE A 101 -0.78 4.58 -3.44
N ARG A 102 0.04 3.53 -3.55
CA ARG A 102 -0.01 2.37 -2.66
C ARG A 102 0.39 2.71 -1.22
N GLY A 103 1.22 3.74 -1.04
CA GLY A 103 1.58 4.25 0.28
C GLY A 103 0.48 5.08 0.93
N MET A 104 -0.50 5.57 0.16
CA MET A 104 -1.64 6.35 0.67
C MET A 104 -2.74 5.47 1.25
#